data_AF-A0A6P4FMY4-F1
#
_entry.id   AF-A0A6P4FMY4-F1
#
_cell.length_a   1.000
_cell.length_b   1.000
_cell.length_c   1.000
_cell.angle_alpha   90.00
_cell.angle_beta   90.00
_cell.angle_gamma   90.00
#
_symmetry.space_group_name_H-M   'P 1'
#
loop_
_entity.id
_entity.type
_entity.pdbx_description
1 polymer ?
#
loop_
_entity_poly.entity_id
_entity_poly.type
_entity_poly.pdbx_seq_one_letter_code
_entity_poly.pdbx_strand_id
1 'polypeptide(L)'
;MFYFIYKVNIPFFQTIFQTKHISFGCDRDISNCSASQKMKDLLPHGAEWTKELSYDEGVEPIFHFDGSTGVVVPDTVIDHYDFSTRAFTILTMFRHNSQGVANKHVKEHIVCSADDHKMNRHHMALFVRNCRLILLLRKNFNDGDLNIFSPAEWRWKIPEVCDNEWHHYVLNVEDPAKVDLFIDGVRFESSIEDRHSNPEVIDDWPLHAAHGVNTSLAIGACYQSLENRLKHGFNGDISEVKVTLNGVLTFEDIKCGTTCAEHLLSPKLLQIKNKNSDSVNAQIQANLQMNEIYIDGKTKHDVEQLMRKIQYINIKHNPTVGRRNIEVRTTLTCSNESSLRLPPIETYIMVNEPIASLGIDIDVGSASLETSDQDPQSDSTKVSISGIVDDGLVWDDSALTITINPMQTDAASEESSESENSDSEDEEALKDGFAHINQLEWDNTNIFQQ
;
A
#
# COMPACT_ATOMS: atom_id res chain seq x y z
N MET A 1 8.85 55.92 11.23
CA MET A 1 7.73 55.16 11.82
C MET A 1 6.80 54.76 10.67
N PHE A 2 7.10 53.66 9.98
CA PHE A 2 6.28 53.15 8.88
C PHE A 2 5.43 52.01 9.44
N TYR A 3 4.15 52.29 9.69
CA TYR A 3 3.14 51.27 9.96
C TYR A 3 2.76 50.64 8.61
N PHE A 4 3.31 49.47 8.30
CA PHE A 4 2.74 48.62 7.27
C PHE A 4 1.68 47.73 7.94
N ILE A 5 0.44 48.20 7.95
CA ILE A 5 -0.72 47.37 8.27
C ILE A 5 -1.07 46.59 7.00
N TYR A 6 -0.39 45.46 6.76
CA TYR A 6 -0.89 44.48 5.81
C TYR A 6 -1.93 43.61 6.53
N LYS A 7 -3.21 43.77 6.17
CA LYS A 7 -4.23 42.76 6.47
C LYS A 7 -3.88 41.52 5.66
N VAL A 8 -3.19 40.57 6.28
CA VAL A 8 -2.90 39.26 5.73
C VAL A 8 -4.11 38.37 5.99
N ASN A 9 -4.84 37.99 4.94
CA ASN A 9 -5.74 36.84 5.00
C ASN A 9 -4.89 35.58 4.73
N ILE A 10 -5.11 34.48 5.44
CA ILE A 10 -4.30 33.25 5.35
C ILE A 10 -5.16 32.14 4.77
N PRO A 11 -5.49 32.16 3.47
CA PRO A 11 -6.57 31.32 3.00
C PRO A 11 -6.18 29.86 2.80
N PHE A 12 -4.94 29.45 3.06
CA PHE A 12 -4.56 28.07 2.75
C PHE A 12 -3.47 27.49 3.64
N PHE A 13 -3.86 26.45 4.36
CA PHE A 13 -3.00 25.64 5.20
C PHE A 13 -3.29 24.15 4.89
N GLN A 14 -2.25 23.39 4.54
CA GLN A 14 -2.35 21.97 4.20
C GLN A 14 -1.42 21.17 5.12
N THR A 15 -1.98 20.19 5.83
CA THR A 15 -1.21 19.19 6.60
C THR A 15 -1.25 17.87 5.86
N ILE A 16 -0.09 17.28 5.58
CA ILE A 16 0.07 16.01 4.90
C ILE A 16 0.74 15.03 5.86
N PHE A 17 0.13 13.88 6.07
CA PHE A 17 0.72 12.75 6.78
C PHE A 17 1.35 11.79 5.79
N GLN A 18 2.66 11.57 5.93
CA GLN A 18 3.39 10.58 5.13
C GLN A 18 4.33 9.79 6.04
N THR A 19 4.33 8.46 5.90
CA THR A 19 5.37 7.63 6.51
C THR A 19 6.10 6.84 5.44
N LYS A 20 7.43 6.90 5.49
CA LYS A 20 8.32 6.10 4.62
C LYS A 20 8.84 4.83 5.33
N HIS A 21 8.45 4.65 6.59
CA HIS A 21 8.91 3.55 7.46
C HIS A 21 7.92 2.36 7.46
N ILE A 22 6.84 2.43 6.67
CA ILE A 22 5.87 1.34 6.55
C ILE A 22 5.72 1.03 5.07
N SER A 23 5.69 -0.25 4.73
CA SER A 23 5.70 -0.78 3.37
C SER A 23 4.51 -0.35 2.52
N PHE A 24 3.41 0.12 3.11
CA PHE A 24 2.27 0.69 2.38
C PHE A 24 2.14 2.22 2.56
N GLY A 25 3.07 2.86 3.27
CA GLY A 25 3.00 4.29 3.56
C GLY A 25 2.00 4.68 4.66
N CYS A 26 1.36 3.71 5.33
CA CYS A 26 0.56 3.85 6.54
C CYS A 26 0.44 2.50 7.26
N ASP A 27 0.12 2.51 8.56
CA ASP A 27 -0.18 1.27 9.29
C ASP A 27 -1.53 0.70 8.83
N ARG A 28 -1.57 -0.57 8.43
CA ARG A 28 -2.77 -1.28 7.96
C ARG A 28 -3.27 -2.25 9.04
N ASP A 29 -4.59 -2.45 9.09
CA ASP A 29 -5.20 -3.52 9.88
C ASP A 29 -5.83 -4.59 8.97
N ILE A 30 -4.98 -5.52 8.52
CA ILE A 30 -5.41 -6.63 7.67
C ILE A 30 -6.01 -7.81 8.46
N SER A 31 -6.00 -7.74 9.80
CA SER A 31 -6.41 -8.87 10.65
C SER A 31 -7.88 -9.26 10.46
N ASN A 32 -8.72 -8.25 10.14
CA ASN A 32 -10.15 -8.39 9.90
C ASN A 32 -10.50 -8.67 8.42
N CYS A 33 -9.52 -8.71 7.52
CA CYS A 33 -9.76 -9.00 6.10
C CYS A 33 -9.85 -10.51 5.87
N SER A 34 -11.07 -11.05 5.83
CA SER A 34 -11.35 -12.49 5.76
C SER A 34 -10.70 -13.23 4.58
N ALA A 35 -10.45 -12.56 3.45
CA ALA A 35 -9.76 -13.18 2.32
C ALA A 35 -8.23 -13.26 2.49
N SER A 36 -7.62 -12.31 3.23
CA SER A 36 -6.17 -12.31 3.49
C SER A 36 -5.71 -13.58 4.21
N GLN A 37 -6.57 -14.14 5.08
CA GLN A 37 -6.31 -15.38 5.81
C GLN A 37 -6.32 -16.64 4.93
N LYS A 38 -6.91 -16.59 3.73
CA LYS A 38 -7.01 -17.74 2.81
C LYS A 38 -5.92 -17.77 1.75
N MET A 39 -5.15 -16.69 1.62
CA MET A 39 -4.07 -16.60 0.64
C MET A 39 -2.86 -17.41 1.10
N LYS A 40 -2.16 -18.02 0.14
CA LYS A 40 -0.89 -18.68 0.38
C LYS A 40 0.23 -17.65 0.34
N ASP A 41 0.97 -17.53 1.43
CA ASP A 41 2.15 -16.67 1.51
C ASP A 41 3.36 -17.36 0.89
N LEU A 42 3.92 -16.76 -0.15
CA LEU A 42 5.09 -17.26 -0.87
C LEU A 42 6.39 -16.67 -0.37
N LEU A 43 6.32 -15.58 0.39
CA LEU A 43 7.45 -14.88 0.97
C LEU A 43 7.25 -14.65 2.49
N PRO A 44 6.99 -15.71 3.28
CA PRO A 44 6.77 -15.57 4.72
C PRO A 44 8.07 -15.30 5.46
N HIS A 45 7.99 -14.55 6.55
CA HIS A 45 9.08 -14.36 7.49
C HIS A 45 9.40 -15.66 8.26
N GLY A 46 10.69 -16.01 8.35
CA GLY A 46 11.18 -17.11 9.20
C GLY A 46 10.93 -18.52 8.67
N ALA A 47 10.53 -18.68 7.41
CA ALA A 47 10.39 -20.01 6.79
C ALA A 47 11.74 -20.54 6.28
N GLU A 48 11.84 -21.86 6.12
CA GLU A 48 13.10 -22.52 5.69
C GLU A 48 13.61 -22.02 4.34
N TRP A 49 12.73 -21.67 3.40
CA TRP A 49 13.14 -21.18 2.07
C TRP A 49 13.40 -19.68 2.02
N THR A 50 13.00 -18.91 3.04
CA THR A 50 13.21 -17.45 3.13
C THR A 50 14.28 -17.05 4.14
N LYS A 51 14.81 -18.00 4.92
CA LYS A 51 15.78 -17.73 6.01
C LYS A 51 17.09 -17.06 5.58
N GLU A 52 17.48 -17.20 4.32
CA GLU A 52 18.72 -16.62 3.78
C GLU A 52 18.49 -15.22 3.17
N LEU A 53 17.23 -14.79 3.05
CA LEU A 53 16.93 -13.45 2.57
C LEU A 53 17.24 -12.41 3.64
N SER A 54 17.79 -11.27 3.21
CA SER A 54 17.92 -10.09 4.06
C SER A 54 16.58 -9.39 4.17
N TYR A 55 16.19 -8.98 5.38
CA TYR A 55 15.00 -8.18 5.60
C TYR A 55 15.15 -7.24 6.81
N ASP A 56 14.39 -6.15 6.83
CA ASP A 56 14.31 -5.25 7.98
C ASP A 56 13.53 -5.90 9.14
N GLU A 57 14.04 -5.78 10.37
CA GLU A 57 13.32 -6.24 11.56
C GLU A 57 12.10 -5.34 11.84
N GLY A 58 10.90 -5.93 11.82
CA GLY A 58 9.64 -5.22 12.01
C GLY A 58 8.42 -6.14 12.07
N VAL A 59 7.24 -5.57 12.30
CA VAL A 59 5.96 -6.33 12.31
C VAL A 59 5.63 -6.85 10.91
N GLU A 60 5.89 -6.04 9.88
CA GLU A 60 5.81 -6.44 8.47
C GLU A 60 7.24 -6.68 7.96
N PRO A 61 7.55 -7.84 7.36
CA PRO A 61 8.86 -8.07 6.79
C PRO A 61 9.05 -7.21 5.53
N ILE A 62 10.24 -6.63 5.37
CA ILE A 62 10.66 -5.94 4.15
C ILE A 62 11.90 -6.66 3.63
N PHE A 63 11.72 -7.52 2.63
CA PHE A 63 12.83 -8.29 2.05
C PHE A 63 13.57 -7.47 0.99
N HIS A 64 14.90 -7.44 1.08
CA HIS A 64 15.76 -6.73 0.14
C HIS A 64 16.28 -7.66 -0.95
N PHE A 65 16.10 -7.27 -2.21
CA PHE A 65 16.60 -7.97 -3.37
C PHE A 65 17.56 -7.08 -4.17
N ASP A 66 18.69 -7.64 -4.55
CA ASP A 66 19.82 -6.93 -5.15
C ASP A 66 20.00 -7.19 -6.66
N GLY A 67 18.98 -7.76 -7.30
CA GLY A 67 19.02 -8.20 -8.70
C GLY A 67 19.65 -9.59 -8.92
N SER A 68 20.19 -10.21 -7.87
CA SER A 68 20.84 -11.53 -7.94
C SER A 68 20.25 -12.57 -6.98
N THR A 69 19.62 -12.10 -5.91
CA THR A 69 19.01 -12.91 -4.87
C THR A 69 17.59 -13.33 -5.25
N GLY A 70 17.18 -14.52 -4.84
CA GLY A 70 15.82 -15.03 -4.99
C GLY A 70 15.66 -16.36 -4.26
N VAL A 71 14.43 -16.85 -4.17
CA VAL A 71 14.13 -18.10 -3.45
C VAL A 71 13.22 -19.00 -4.27
N VAL A 72 13.38 -20.31 -4.14
CA VAL A 72 12.47 -21.30 -4.70
C VAL A 72 11.43 -21.66 -3.66
N VAL A 73 10.15 -21.57 -4.03
CA VAL A 73 9.03 -21.92 -3.17
C VAL A 73 8.87 -23.45 -3.16
N PRO A 74 8.82 -24.10 -1.98
CA PRO A 74 8.63 -25.54 -1.90
C PRO A 74 7.24 -26.01 -2.37
N ASP A 75 7.17 -27.20 -2.95
CA ASP A 75 5.92 -27.84 -3.38
C ASP A 75 4.92 -28.06 -2.22
N THR A 76 5.38 -28.05 -0.96
CA THR A 76 4.51 -28.12 0.22
C THR A 76 3.64 -26.87 0.38
N VAL A 77 4.03 -25.74 -0.21
CA VAL A 77 3.27 -24.49 -0.20
C VAL A 77 2.32 -24.48 -1.39
N ILE A 78 2.87 -24.64 -2.60
CA ILE A 78 2.13 -24.74 -3.84
C ILE A 78 2.69 -25.92 -4.63
N ASP A 79 1.92 -27.01 -4.63
CA ASP A 79 2.14 -28.12 -5.55
C ASP A 79 1.79 -27.68 -6.98
N HIS A 80 2.04 -28.56 -7.95
CA HIS A 80 1.82 -28.29 -9.37
C HIS A 80 0.46 -27.62 -9.64
N TYR A 81 0.53 -26.35 -10.04
CA TYR A 81 -0.64 -25.53 -10.36
C TYR A 81 -0.51 -24.98 -11.77
N ASP A 82 -1.49 -25.30 -12.61
CA ASP A 82 -1.56 -24.75 -13.95
C ASP A 82 -2.22 -23.36 -13.92
N PHE A 83 -1.37 -22.33 -13.85
CA PHE A 83 -1.81 -20.94 -13.90
C PHE A 83 -2.49 -20.58 -15.23
N SER A 84 -2.23 -21.31 -16.32
CA SER A 84 -2.73 -20.94 -17.65
C SER A 84 -4.20 -21.30 -17.90
N THR A 85 -4.80 -22.12 -17.04
CA THR A 85 -6.17 -22.64 -17.24
C THR A 85 -7.11 -22.38 -16.07
N ARG A 86 -6.58 -21.97 -14.91
CA ARG A 86 -7.36 -21.84 -13.67
C ARG A 86 -7.28 -20.43 -13.11
N ALA A 87 -8.39 -19.97 -12.53
CA ALA A 87 -8.46 -18.66 -11.91
C ALA A 87 -7.48 -18.51 -10.73
N PHE A 88 -6.79 -17.39 -10.62
CA PHE A 88 -5.91 -17.09 -9.49
C PHE A 88 -5.77 -15.58 -9.25
N THR A 89 -5.29 -15.22 -8.06
CA THR A 89 -4.84 -13.86 -7.75
C THR A 89 -3.38 -13.87 -7.34
N ILE A 90 -2.61 -12.89 -7.81
CA ILE A 90 -1.31 -12.52 -7.23
C ILE A 90 -1.49 -11.18 -6.51
N LEU A 91 -1.18 -11.15 -5.22
CA LEU A 91 -1.04 -9.93 -4.43
C LEU A 91 0.44 -9.75 -4.12
N THR A 92 0.98 -8.58 -4.42
CA THR A 92 2.35 -8.22 -4.04
C THR A 92 2.46 -6.75 -3.69
N MET A 93 3.31 -6.45 -2.71
CA MET A 93 3.64 -5.08 -2.34
C MET A 93 5.15 -4.91 -2.45
N PHE A 94 5.58 -4.00 -3.32
CA PHE A 94 7.00 -3.79 -3.59
C PHE A 94 7.33 -2.32 -3.85
N ARG A 95 8.59 -1.98 -3.62
CA ARG A 95 9.26 -0.77 -4.07
C ARG A 95 10.35 -1.17 -5.04
N HIS A 96 10.24 -0.75 -6.29
CA HIS A 96 11.23 -1.12 -7.32
C HIS A 96 12.32 -0.06 -7.45
N ASN A 97 13.58 -0.49 -7.29
CA ASN A 97 14.72 0.38 -7.46
C ASN A 97 15.11 0.49 -8.95
N SER A 98 14.38 1.34 -9.67
CA SER A 98 14.60 1.60 -11.11
C SER A 98 15.91 2.34 -11.42
N GLN A 99 16.59 2.88 -10.40
CA GLN A 99 17.78 3.70 -10.56
C GLN A 99 19.01 2.82 -10.79
N GLY A 100 19.76 3.09 -11.87
CA GLY A 100 21.03 2.40 -12.14
C GLY A 100 20.93 1.12 -12.96
N VAL A 101 19.75 0.75 -13.48
CA VAL A 101 19.63 -0.38 -14.42
C VAL A 101 20.35 -0.04 -15.73
N ALA A 102 21.57 -0.55 -15.88
CA ALA A 102 22.41 -0.29 -17.06
C ALA A 102 21.78 -0.81 -18.37
N ASN A 103 20.92 -1.83 -18.27
CA ASN A 103 20.24 -2.43 -19.41
C ASN A 103 18.72 -2.47 -19.20
N LYS A 104 18.01 -1.55 -19.84
CA LYS A 104 16.54 -1.43 -19.81
C LYS A 104 15.79 -2.66 -20.36
N HIS A 105 16.49 -3.60 -20.97
CA HIS A 105 15.90 -4.81 -21.51
C HIS A 105 15.88 -5.98 -20.52
N VAL A 106 16.54 -5.87 -19.37
CA VAL A 106 16.55 -6.92 -18.34
C VAL A 106 15.15 -7.10 -17.77
N LYS A 107 14.76 -8.36 -17.58
CA LYS A 107 13.54 -8.75 -16.87
C LYS A 107 13.90 -8.89 -15.41
N GLU A 108 13.11 -8.31 -14.51
CA GLU A 108 13.32 -8.38 -13.07
C GLU A 108 12.10 -9.03 -12.45
N HIS A 109 12.22 -10.31 -12.05
CA HIS A 109 11.08 -11.15 -11.69
C HIS A 109 10.67 -10.98 -10.24
N ILE A 110 9.39 -10.68 -10.01
CA ILE A 110 8.75 -10.70 -8.70
C ILE A 110 8.36 -12.15 -8.37
N VAL A 111 7.68 -12.83 -9.30
CA VAL A 111 7.35 -14.26 -9.21
C VAL A 111 7.53 -14.92 -10.57
N CYS A 112 8.06 -16.14 -10.59
CA CYS A 112 8.26 -16.91 -11.81
C CYS A 112 7.96 -18.39 -11.60
N SER A 113 7.09 -18.97 -12.42
CA SER A 113 6.95 -20.41 -12.60
C SER A 113 7.62 -20.79 -13.93
N ALA A 114 8.68 -21.59 -13.84
CA ALA A 114 9.44 -22.05 -14.99
C ALA A 114 9.73 -23.55 -14.90
N ASP A 115 10.09 -24.17 -16.02
CA ASP A 115 10.51 -25.58 -16.05
C ASP A 115 11.57 -25.88 -14.99
N ASP A 116 11.41 -26.99 -14.26
CA ASP A 116 12.32 -27.41 -13.18
C ASP A 116 13.57 -28.15 -13.71
N HIS A 117 13.51 -28.71 -14.92
CA HIS A 117 14.64 -29.37 -15.59
C HIS A 117 14.48 -29.41 -17.12
N LYS A 118 15.58 -29.75 -17.82
CA LYS A 118 15.72 -29.91 -19.29
C LYS A 118 15.54 -28.65 -20.14
N MET A 119 14.69 -27.72 -19.74
CA MET A 119 14.26 -26.57 -20.54
C MET A 119 14.15 -25.32 -19.65
N ASN A 120 14.16 -24.12 -20.24
CA ASN A 120 14.04 -22.86 -19.49
C ASN A 120 12.76 -22.10 -19.85
N ARG A 121 11.65 -22.80 -20.11
CA ARG A 121 10.41 -22.13 -20.53
C ARG A 121 9.74 -21.55 -19.30
N HIS A 122 9.35 -20.28 -19.39
CA HIS A 122 8.50 -19.64 -18.40
C HIS A 122 7.04 -19.96 -18.71
N HIS A 123 6.32 -20.46 -17.71
CA HIS A 123 4.90 -20.81 -17.80
C HIS A 123 4.05 -19.65 -17.30
N MET A 124 4.41 -19.10 -16.15
CA MET A 124 3.81 -17.89 -15.57
C MET A 124 4.93 -17.02 -15.01
N ALA A 125 4.86 -15.70 -15.21
CA ALA A 125 5.76 -14.78 -14.54
C ALA A 125 5.14 -13.41 -14.35
N LEU A 126 5.39 -12.78 -13.21
CA LEU A 126 5.18 -11.36 -12.98
C LEU A 126 6.54 -10.69 -12.85
N PHE A 127 6.84 -9.74 -13.71
CA PHE A 127 8.14 -9.07 -13.72
C PHE A 127 8.02 -7.60 -14.15
N VAL A 128 9.01 -6.82 -13.76
CA VAL A 128 9.17 -5.44 -14.22
C VAL A 128 10.22 -5.35 -15.32
N ARG A 129 9.97 -4.47 -16.29
CA ARG A 129 10.90 -4.17 -17.39
C ARG A 129 10.54 -2.82 -18.01
N ASN A 130 11.49 -1.90 -18.06
CA ASN A 130 11.34 -0.61 -18.76
C ASN A 130 10.03 0.13 -18.41
N CYS A 131 9.81 0.34 -17.11
CA CYS A 131 8.60 0.97 -16.54
C CYS A 131 7.29 0.31 -16.97
N ARG A 132 7.33 -1.03 -17.11
CA ARG A 132 6.13 -1.84 -17.29
C ARG A 132 6.10 -2.93 -16.25
N LEU A 133 4.91 -3.14 -15.69
CA LEU A 133 4.56 -4.38 -15.01
C LEU A 133 4.06 -5.34 -16.08
N ILE A 134 4.60 -6.56 -16.10
CA ILE A 134 4.28 -7.53 -17.15
C ILE A 134 3.89 -8.85 -16.51
N LEU A 135 2.68 -9.30 -16.82
CA LEU A 135 2.23 -10.66 -16.55
C LEU A 135 2.43 -11.49 -17.83
N LEU A 136 3.22 -12.54 -17.73
CA LEU A 136 3.33 -13.60 -18.73
C LEU A 136 2.51 -14.81 -18.26
N LEU A 137 1.67 -15.34 -19.14
CA LEU A 137 0.89 -16.55 -18.93
C LEU A 137 0.84 -17.36 -20.22
N ARG A 138 1.71 -18.35 -20.36
CA ARG A 138 1.76 -19.19 -21.56
C ARG A 138 0.92 -20.44 -21.36
N LYS A 139 0.04 -20.74 -22.33
CA LYS A 139 -0.75 -21.96 -22.31
C LYS A 139 0.12 -23.19 -22.46
N ASN A 140 -0.23 -24.24 -21.72
CA ASN A 140 0.39 -25.55 -21.89
C ASN A 140 0.01 -26.18 -23.23
N PHE A 141 0.84 -27.12 -23.68
CA PHE A 141 0.63 -27.87 -24.93
C PHE A 141 -0.75 -28.55 -25.00
N ASN A 142 -1.21 -29.12 -23.89
CA ASN A 142 -2.44 -29.92 -23.86
C ASN A 142 -3.72 -29.06 -23.94
N ASP A 143 -3.61 -27.79 -23.59
CA ASP A 143 -4.75 -26.88 -23.38
C ASP A 143 -4.86 -25.83 -24.50
N GLY A 144 -3.89 -25.82 -25.42
CA GLY A 144 -3.85 -24.93 -26.58
C GLY A 144 -3.97 -25.68 -27.90
N ASP A 145 -4.65 -25.07 -28.87
CA ASP A 145 -4.46 -25.45 -30.26
C ASP A 145 -3.13 -24.87 -30.74
N LEU A 146 -2.22 -25.73 -31.19
CA LEU A 146 -0.89 -25.35 -31.68
C LEU A 146 -0.91 -24.36 -32.85
N ASN A 147 -2.08 -24.14 -33.47
CA ASN A 147 -2.27 -23.23 -34.60
C ASN A 147 -3.09 -21.99 -34.25
N ILE A 148 -3.41 -21.76 -32.97
CA ILE A 148 -4.11 -20.57 -32.49
C ILE A 148 -3.19 -19.69 -31.64
N PHE A 149 -3.03 -18.45 -32.08
CA PHE A 149 -2.45 -17.36 -31.30
C PHE A 149 -3.46 -16.94 -30.23
N SER A 150 -3.02 -16.81 -28.98
CA SER A 150 -3.90 -16.37 -27.89
C SER A 150 -3.17 -15.49 -26.88
N PRO A 151 -3.89 -14.66 -26.12
CA PRO A 151 -3.28 -13.75 -25.15
C PRO A 151 -2.33 -14.48 -24.20
N ALA A 152 -1.11 -13.97 -24.10
CA ALA A 152 -0.06 -14.58 -23.29
C ALA A 152 0.76 -13.56 -22.50
N GLU A 153 0.80 -12.29 -22.90
CA GLU A 153 1.47 -11.23 -22.13
C GLU A 153 0.58 -10.00 -21.99
N TRP A 154 0.43 -9.50 -20.77
CA TRP A 154 -0.21 -8.23 -20.44
C TRP A 154 0.86 -7.27 -19.95
N ARG A 155 1.01 -6.15 -20.64
CA ARG A 155 2.09 -5.18 -20.41
C ARG A 155 1.48 -3.84 -20.02
N TRP A 156 1.40 -3.56 -18.72
CA TRP A 156 0.94 -2.28 -18.20
C TRP A 156 2.10 -1.31 -18.13
N LYS A 157 2.01 -0.21 -18.87
CA LYS A 157 2.94 0.92 -18.73
C LYS A 157 2.44 1.82 -17.61
N ILE A 158 3.08 1.74 -16.45
CA ILE A 158 2.64 2.40 -15.22
C ILE A 158 3.84 3.09 -14.53
N PRO A 159 3.70 4.35 -14.08
CA PRO A 159 4.79 5.08 -13.43
C PRO A 159 5.22 4.47 -12.08
N GLU A 160 4.31 3.81 -11.37
CA GLU A 160 4.48 3.25 -10.02
C GLU A 160 5.60 2.20 -9.94
N VAL A 161 5.92 1.51 -11.06
CA VAL A 161 7.06 0.57 -11.09
C VAL A 161 8.40 1.28 -11.38
N CYS A 162 8.44 2.61 -11.39
CA CYS A 162 9.62 3.39 -11.74
C CYS A 162 9.87 4.62 -10.85
N ASP A 163 8.99 4.94 -9.93
CA ASP A 163 9.11 6.09 -9.03
C ASP A 163 9.88 5.79 -7.73
N ASN A 164 10.21 4.52 -7.48
CA ASN A 164 10.89 4.06 -6.27
C ASN A 164 10.10 4.39 -4.99
N GLU A 165 8.77 4.34 -5.08
CA GLU A 165 7.88 4.38 -3.94
C GLU A 165 7.19 3.01 -3.75
N TRP A 166 6.53 2.84 -2.60
CA TRP A 166 5.85 1.60 -2.26
C TRP A 166 4.46 1.55 -2.89
N HIS A 167 4.14 0.43 -3.54
CA HIS A 167 2.84 0.22 -4.15
C HIS A 167 2.32 -1.19 -3.89
N HIS A 168 1.00 -1.28 -3.74
CA HIS A 168 0.26 -2.53 -3.59
C HIS A 168 -0.39 -2.91 -4.92
N TYR A 169 0.03 -4.06 -5.46
CA TYR A 169 -0.47 -4.60 -6.72
C TYR A 169 -1.30 -5.86 -6.48
N VAL A 170 -2.48 -5.91 -7.10
CA VAL A 170 -3.29 -7.13 -7.17
C VAL A 170 -3.59 -7.44 -8.63
N LEU A 171 -3.21 -8.63 -9.07
CA LEU A 171 -3.57 -9.17 -10.38
C LEU A 171 -4.60 -10.28 -10.19
N ASN A 172 -5.83 -10.02 -10.61
CA ASN A 172 -6.89 -11.01 -10.68
C ASN A 172 -6.93 -11.62 -12.08
N VAL A 173 -6.76 -12.92 -12.17
CA VAL A 173 -6.89 -13.69 -13.42
C VAL A 173 -8.07 -14.63 -13.24
N GLU A 174 -9.23 -14.30 -13.81
CA GLU A 174 -10.41 -15.17 -13.76
C GLU A 174 -10.32 -16.26 -14.84
N ASP A 175 -9.93 -15.84 -16.03
CA ASP A 175 -9.51 -16.67 -17.14
C ASP A 175 -8.44 -15.92 -17.95
N PRO A 176 -7.69 -16.57 -18.86
CA PRO A 176 -6.70 -15.89 -19.68
C PRO A 176 -7.24 -14.82 -20.63
N ALA A 177 -8.55 -14.59 -20.72
CA ALA A 177 -9.15 -13.47 -21.44
C ALA A 177 -9.51 -12.29 -20.51
N LYS A 178 -9.61 -12.53 -19.20
CA LYS A 178 -9.97 -11.54 -18.19
C LYS A 178 -8.91 -11.44 -17.09
N VAL A 179 -8.03 -10.45 -17.28
CA VAL A 179 -6.96 -10.07 -16.36
C VAL A 179 -7.16 -8.64 -15.89
N ASP A 180 -7.36 -8.47 -14.59
CA ASP A 180 -7.56 -7.18 -13.94
C ASP A 180 -6.37 -6.83 -13.06
N LEU A 181 -5.83 -5.62 -13.23
CA LEU A 181 -4.80 -5.05 -12.36
C LEU A 181 -5.44 -4.03 -11.41
N PHE A 182 -5.09 -4.09 -10.13
CA PHE A 182 -5.38 -3.06 -9.14
C PHE A 182 -4.08 -2.50 -8.59
N ILE A 183 -4.02 -1.19 -8.45
CA ILE A 183 -2.89 -0.44 -7.90
C ILE A 183 -3.42 0.37 -6.72
N ASP A 184 -2.87 0.14 -5.53
CA ASP A 184 -3.25 0.82 -4.29
C ASP A 184 -4.75 0.77 -3.99
N GLY A 185 -5.39 -0.34 -4.39
CA GLY A 185 -6.82 -0.61 -4.17
C GLY A 185 -7.74 -0.07 -5.26
N VAL A 186 -7.20 0.62 -6.26
CA VAL A 186 -7.94 1.17 -7.40
C VAL A 186 -7.74 0.27 -8.61
N ARG A 187 -8.83 -0.10 -9.29
CA ARG A 187 -8.76 -0.87 -10.54
C ARG A 187 -8.10 -0.02 -11.61
N PHE A 188 -7.11 -0.57 -12.29
CA PHE A 188 -6.48 0.05 -13.45
C PHE A 188 -7.50 0.13 -14.60
N GLU A 189 -7.66 1.32 -15.17
CA GLU A 189 -8.54 1.53 -16.32
C GLU A 189 -7.75 1.45 -17.62
N SER A 190 -8.20 0.58 -18.53
CA SER A 190 -7.56 0.45 -19.83
C SER A 190 -7.71 1.74 -20.64
N SER A 191 -6.62 2.18 -21.26
CA SER A 191 -6.60 3.37 -22.11
C SER A 191 -6.06 3.06 -23.50
N ILE A 192 -6.43 3.91 -24.46
CA ILE A 192 -5.90 3.89 -25.82
C ILE A 192 -5.27 5.25 -26.05
N GLU A 193 -3.93 5.32 -26.03
CA GLU A 193 -3.17 6.53 -26.28
C GLU A 193 -2.30 6.34 -27.53
N ASP A 194 -2.34 7.30 -28.46
CA ASP A 194 -1.44 7.32 -29.63
C ASP A 194 -1.34 5.99 -30.41
N ARG A 195 -2.47 5.28 -30.56
CA ARG A 195 -2.61 3.97 -31.24
C ARG A 195 -2.00 2.78 -30.49
N HIS A 196 -1.61 2.95 -29.23
CA HIS A 196 -1.19 1.87 -28.35
C HIS A 196 -2.21 1.67 -27.24
N SER A 197 -2.62 0.42 -27.00
CA SER A 197 -3.43 0.07 -25.83
C SER A 197 -2.55 0.00 -24.59
N ASN A 198 -3.12 0.35 -23.43
CA ASN A 198 -2.54 0.11 -22.12
C ASN A 198 -3.60 -0.61 -21.26
N PRO A 199 -3.39 -1.88 -20.86
CA PRO A 199 -2.23 -2.70 -21.19
C PRO A 199 -2.11 -3.01 -22.68
N GLU A 200 -0.86 -3.20 -23.13
CA GLU A 200 -0.59 -3.89 -24.39
C GLU A 200 -0.74 -5.39 -24.12
N VAL A 201 -1.63 -6.04 -24.88
CA VAL A 201 -1.83 -7.49 -24.81
C VAL A 201 -1.17 -8.12 -26.01
N ILE A 202 -0.25 -9.05 -25.77
CA ILE A 202 0.46 -9.77 -26.82
C ILE A 202 0.05 -11.23 -26.78
N ASP A 203 -0.35 -11.69 -27.96
CA ASP A 203 -0.64 -13.09 -28.20
C ASP A 203 0.65 -13.87 -28.44
N ASP A 204 0.66 -15.14 -28.03
CA ASP A 204 1.77 -16.06 -28.29
C ASP A 204 1.25 -17.48 -28.57
N TRP A 205 2.15 -18.30 -29.09
CA TRP A 205 1.95 -19.73 -29.26
C TRP A 205 1.91 -20.43 -27.89
N PRO A 206 1.06 -21.47 -27.74
CA PRO A 206 1.17 -22.38 -26.61
C PRO A 206 2.58 -22.98 -26.52
N LEU A 207 2.99 -23.34 -25.31
CA LEU A 207 4.24 -24.04 -25.09
C LEU A 207 4.26 -25.36 -25.86
N HIS A 208 5.38 -25.66 -26.52
CA HIS A 208 5.58 -26.95 -27.16
C HIS A 208 5.50 -28.11 -26.14
N ALA A 209 5.09 -29.30 -26.59
CA ALA A 209 5.05 -30.48 -25.73
C ALA A 209 6.42 -30.74 -25.10
N ALA A 210 6.45 -30.92 -23.78
CA ALA A 210 7.62 -31.42 -23.07
C ALA A 210 7.19 -32.52 -22.11
N HIS A 211 7.70 -33.73 -22.34
CA HIS A 211 7.34 -34.89 -21.53
C HIS A 211 8.21 -34.98 -20.28
N GLY A 212 7.55 -35.17 -19.14
CA GLY A 212 8.19 -35.34 -17.85
C GLY A 212 9.03 -34.12 -17.46
N VAL A 213 8.46 -32.92 -17.60
CA VAL A 213 9.00 -31.66 -17.08
C VAL A 213 7.94 -31.10 -16.13
N ASN A 214 8.34 -30.72 -14.92
CA ASN A 214 7.47 -30.03 -13.98
C ASN A 214 7.88 -28.55 -13.95
N THR A 215 7.29 -27.77 -13.06
CA THR A 215 7.61 -26.35 -12.87
C THR A 215 8.12 -26.09 -11.46
N SER A 216 9.10 -25.21 -11.34
CA SER A 216 9.53 -24.62 -10.07
C SER A 216 9.04 -23.18 -9.99
N LEU A 217 8.39 -22.85 -8.86
CA LEU A 217 7.96 -21.50 -8.53
C LEU A 217 9.07 -20.79 -7.74
N ALA A 218 9.42 -19.57 -8.14
CA ALA A 218 10.45 -18.76 -7.50
C ALA A 218 9.98 -17.33 -7.25
N ILE A 219 10.50 -16.69 -6.21
CA ILE A 219 10.26 -15.30 -5.82
C ILE A 219 11.55 -14.48 -5.93
N GLY A 220 11.43 -13.26 -6.42
CA GLY A 220 12.55 -12.32 -6.57
C GLY A 220 13.54 -12.67 -7.67
N ALA A 221 13.34 -13.77 -8.38
CA ALA A 221 14.12 -14.23 -9.53
C ALA A 221 13.34 -15.30 -10.30
N CYS A 222 13.90 -15.79 -11.41
CA CYS A 222 13.37 -16.93 -12.13
C CYS A 222 14.37 -18.08 -12.21
N TYR A 223 13.88 -19.31 -12.05
CA TYR A 223 14.70 -20.52 -12.13
C TYR A 223 15.10 -20.85 -13.57
N GLN A 224 16.39 -21.06 -13.80
CA GLN A 224 16.97 -21.44 -15.09
C GLN A 224 17.52 -22.86 -14.98
N SER A 225 16.72 -23.83 -15.39
CA SER A 225 17.02 -25.24 -15.15
C SER A 225 18.27 -25.75 -15.87
N LEU A 226 18.57 -25.24 -17.08
CA LEU A 226 19.78 -25.59 -17.83
C LEU A 226 21.07 -25.16 -17.10
N GLU A 227 20.99 -24.14 -16.26
CA GLU A 227 22.11 -23.63 -15.46
C GLU A 227 21.98 -24.00 -13.97
N ASN A 228 20.88 -24.66 -13.59
CA ASN A 228 20.54 -25.06 -12.23
C ASN A 228 20.72 -23.90 -11.21
N ARG A 229 20.21 -22.72 -11.56
CA ARG A 229 20.33 -21.51 -10.72
C ARG A 229 19.23 -20.49 -11.01
N LEU A 230 19.06 -19.55 -10.08
CA LEU A 230 18.20 -18.39 -10.26
C LEU A 230 18.90 -17.30 -11.11
N LYS A 231 18.10 -16.58 -11.91
CA LYS A 231 18.52 -15.45 -12.75
C LYS A 231 17.41 -14.40 -12.82
N HIS A 232 17.76 -13.26 -13.42
CA HIS A 232 16.80 -12.18 -13.70
C HIS A 232 16.16 -11.68 -12.41
N GLY A 233 17.01 -11.49 -11.40
CA GLY A 233 16.58 -11.12 -10.06
C GLY A 233 15.98 -9.73 -10.03
N PHE A 234 15.08 -9.51 -9.08
CA PHE A 234 14.47 -8.24 -8.78
C PHE A 234 15.45 -7.33 -8.03
N ASN A 235 15.51 -6.04 -8.38
CA ASN A 235 16.28 -5.06 -7.63
C ASN A 235 15.33 -4.07 -6.91
N GLY A 236 15.25 -4.18 -5.59
CA GLY A 236 14.34 -3.39 -4.77
C GLY A 236 13.89 -4.14 -3.54
N ASP A 237 12.75 -3.75 -2.99
CA ASP A 237 12.22 -4.29 -1.76
C ASP A 237 10.84 -4.90 -1.99
N ILE A 238 10.59 -6.09 -1.44
CA ILE A 238 9.29 -6.76 -1.50
C ILE A 238 8.86 -7.08 -0.08
N SER A 239 7.66 -6.65 0.30
CA SER A 239 7.14 -6.91 1.64
C SER A 239 6.29 -8.18 1.69
N GLU A 240 5.47 -8.42 0.66
CA GLU A 240 4.66 -9.61 0.57
C GLU A 240 4.49 -10.09 -0.87
N VAL A 241 4.40 -11.41 -1.04
CA VAL A 241 3.91 -12.06 -2.25
C VAL A 241 2.96 -13.17 -1.83
N LYS A 242 1.68 -12.98 -2.12
CA LYS A 242 0.61 -13.91 -1.73
C LYS A 242 -0.19 -14.30 -2.96
N VAL A 243 -0.71 -15.53 -2.95
CA VAL A 243 -1.57 -16.00 -4.04
C VAL A 243 -2.83 -16.68 -3.55
N THR A 244 -3.92 -16.46 -4.28
CA THR A 244 -5.17 -17.22 -4.17
C THR A 244 -5.25 -18.17 -5.36
N LEU A 245 -5.55 -19.45 -5.12
CA LEU A 245 -5.68 -20.46 -6.17
C LEU A 245 -7.14 -20.85 -6.35
N ASN A 246 -7.55 -21.14 -7.59
CA ASN A 246 -8.92 -21.49 -7.99
C ASN A 246 -9.97 -20.42 -7.64
N GLY A 247 -9.59 -19.14 -7.74
CA GLY A 247 -10.49 -18.02 -7.45
C GLY A 247 -9.75 -16.69 -7.48
N VAL A 248 -10.52 -15.60 -7.42
CA VAL A 248 -10.00 -14.23 -7.43
C VAL A 248 -10.44 -13.46 -6.19
N LEU A 249 -9.71 -12.41 -5.81
CA LEU A 249 -10.11 -11.50 -4.73
C LEU A 249 -11.25 -10.60 -5.19
N THR A 250 -12.22 -10.33 -4.30
CA THR A 250 -13.28 -9.36 -4.56
C THR A 250 -12.76 -7.92 -4.41
N PHE A 251 -13.51 -6.94 -4.92
CA PHE A 251 -13.14 -5.54 -4.74
C PHE A 251 -13.12 -5.15 -3.25
N GLU A 252 -14.04 -5.69 -2.46
CA GLU A 252 -14.12 -5.49 -1.02
C GLU A 252 -12.88 -6.04 -0.31
N ASP A 253 -12.41 -7.23 -0.70
CA ASP A 253 -11.19 -7.83 -0.15
C ASP A 253 -9.95 -7.00 -0.46
N ILE A 254 -9.83 -6.53 -1.72
CA ILE A 254 -8.73 -5.69 -2.18
C ILE A 254 -8.72 -4.38 -1.40
N LYS A 255 -9.89 -3.72 -1.29
CA LYS A 255 -10.04 -2.47 -0.55
C LYS A 255 -9.76 -2.64 0.94
N CYS A 256 -10.15 -3.76 1.53
CA CYS A 256 -9.82 -4.08 2.91
C CYS A 256 -8.28 -4.12 3.11
N GLY A 257 -7.57 -4.78 2.18
CA GLY A 257 -6.11 -4.88 2.21
C GLY A 257 -5.36 -3.56 2.01
N THR A 258 -6.00 -2.50 1.54
CA THR A 258 -5.39 -1.18 1.30
C THR A 258 -5.93 -0.07 2.20
N THR A 259 -6.78 -0.41 3.16
CA THR A 259 -7.33 0.58 4.11
C THR A 259 -6.33 0.83 5.25
N CYS A 260 -5.90 2.08 5.40
CA CYS A 260 -5.08 2.51 6.52
C CYS A 260 -5.90 2.47 7.83
N ALA A 261 -5.25 2.04 8.91
CA ALA A 261 -5.75 2.18 10.27
C ALA A 261 -5.42 3.55 10.89
N GLU A 262 -4.50 4.31 10.28
CA GLU A 262 -4.06 5.63 10.74
C GLU A 262 -4.81 6.76 10.05
N HIS A 263 -5.31 7.72 10.82
CA HIS A 263 -6.03 8.88 10.31
C HIS A 263 -5.67 10.17 11.04
N LEU A 264 -5.70 11.28 10.31
CA LEU A 264 -5.77 12.63 10.82
C LEU A 264 -7.24 13.05 10.94
N LEU A 265 -7.73 13.18 12.16
CA LEU A 265 -9.05 13.74 12.42
C LEU A 265 -8.97 15.26 12.34
N SER A 266 -9.77 15.81 11.43
CA SER A 266 -9.98 17.24 11.35
C SER A 266 -10.72 17.74 12.59
N PRO A 267 -10.43 18.97 13.06
CA PRO A 267 -11.23 19.58 14.09
C PRO A 267 -12.68 19.63 13.60
N LYS A 268 -13.62 19.01 14.33
CA LYS A 268 -15.05 19.19 14.04
C LYS A 268 -15.31 20.69 13.99
N LEU A 269 -15.87 21.17 12.87
CA LEU A 269 -16.20 22.57 12.69
C LEU A 269 -16.97 22.98 13.94
N LEU A 270 -16.35 23.83 14.73
CA LEU A 270 -16.90 24.29 15.98
C LEU A 270 -18.17 25.06 15.64
N GLN A 271 -19.31 24.36 15.59
CA GLN A 271 -20.60 24.94 15.94
C GLN A 271 -20.56 25.19 17.44
N ILE A 272 -19.62 26.03 17.87
CA ILE A 272 -19.71 26.70 19.15
C ILE A 272 -20.94 27.59 19.00
N LYS A 273 -22.10 27.11 19.46
CA LYS A 273 -23.23 27.97 19.80
C LYS A 273 -22.85 28.80 21.04
N ASN A 274 -21.81 29.63 20.95
CA ASN A 274 -21.59 30.68 21.93
C ASN A 274 -22.44 31.86 21.48
N LYS A 275 -23.41 32.20 22.32
CA LYS A 275 -24.36 33.29 22.09
C LYS A 275 -23.73 34.67 21.88
N ASN A 276 -22.41 34.86 22.01
CA ASN A 276 -21.75 36.16 21.87
C ASN A 276 -20.24 36.02 21.54
N SER A 277 -19.85 35.63 20.32
CA SER A 277 -18.57 36.03 19.70
C SER A 277 -18.43 35.42 18.31
N ASP A 278 -17.86 36.20 17.39
CA ASP A 278 -17.61 35.90 15.97
C ASP A 278 -17.44 34.42 15.62
N SER A 279 -18.24 33.96 14.65
CA SER A 279 -18.05 32.66 14.00
C SER A 279 -16.62 32.57 13.48
N VAL A 280 -15.88 31.53 13.90
CA VAL A 280 -14.62 31.16 13.27
C VAL A 280 -14.94 30.90 11.80
N ASN A 281 -14.67 31.88 10.94
CA ASN A 281 -14.97 31.84 9.52
C ASN A 281 -13.90 31.03 8.77
N ALA A 282 -13.58 29.85 9.30
CA ALA A 282 -12.58 28.97 8.75
C ALA A 282 -13.26 27.77 8.09
N GLN A 283 -12.86 27.46 6.87
CA GLN A 283 -13.32 26.28 6.16
C GLN A 283 -12.31 25.16 6.39
N ILE A 284 -12.78 23.98 6.78
CA ILE A 284 -11.94 22.80 6.99
C ILE A 284 -12.41 21.73 6.02
N GLN A 285 -11.47 21.15 5.29
CA GLN A 285 -11.71 20.01 4.41
C GLN A 285 -10.68 18.94 4.74
N ALA A 286 -11.05 17.68 4.57
CA ALA A 286 -10.12 16.55 4.67
C ALA A 286 -10.30 15.68 3.43
N ASN A 287 -9.24 15.00 3.00
CA ASN A 287 -9.34 14.06 1.90
C ASN A 287 -10.02 12.74 2.34
N LEU A 288 -10.39 11.91 1.37
CA LEU A 288 -11.12 10.66 1.62
C LEU A 288 -10.29 9.63 2.41
N GLN A 289 -8.96 9.66 2.23
CA GLN A 289 -8.02 8.80 2.93
C GLN A 289 -7.74 9.27 4.36
N MET A 290 -8.26 10.43 4.77
CA MET A 290 -8.06 11.03 6.09
C MET A 290 -6.59 11.16 6.48
N ASN A 291 -5.69 11.41 5.53
CA ASN A 291 -4.27 11.69 5.79
C ASN A 291 -3.85 13.10 5.35
N GLU A 292 -4.79 13.87 4.80
CA GLU A 292 -4.59 15.28 4.44
C GLU A 292 -5.73 16.15 4.98
N ILE A 293 -5.36 17.27 5.60
CA ILE A 293 -6.31 18.27 6.11
C ILE A 293 -5.97 19.64 5.52
N TYR A 294 -7.01 20.30 5.01
CA TYR A 294 -6.99 21.66 4.47
C TYR A 294 -7.75 22.59 5.42
N ILE A 295 -7.09 23.68 5.82
CA ILE A 295 -7.67 24.73 6.67
C ILE A 295 -7.53 26.06 5.92
N ASP A 296 -8.66 26.69 5.63
CA ASP A 296 -8.74 28.07 5.18
C ASP A 296 -9.11 28.94 6.40
N GLY A 297 -8.26 29.90 6.78
CA GLY A 297 -8.48 30.77 7.94
C GLY A 297 -8.26 32.25 7.62
N LYS A 298 -9.08 33.12 8.20
CA LYS A 298 -8.93 34.57 7.97
C LYS A 298 -7.77 35.18 8.74
N THR A 299 -7.40 34.61 9.88
CA THR A 299 -6.32 35.12 10.73
C THR A 299 -5.33 34.04 11.13
N LYS A 300 -4.09 34.44 11.44
CA LYS A 300 -3.06 33.56 12.01
C LYS A 300 -3.57 32.84 13.26
N HIS A 301 -4.27 33.56 14.13
CA HIS A 301 -4.77 33.01 15.38
C HIS A 301 -5.80 31.90 15.13
N ASP A 302 -6.72 32.07 14.19
CA ASP A 302 -7.74 31.06 13.87
C ASP A 302 -7.09 29.77 13.37
N VAL A 303 -6.12 29.90 12.45
CA VAL A 303 -5.37 28.75 11.91
C VAL A 303 -4.63 28.03 13.03
N GLU A 304 -3.92 28.76 13.90
CA GLU A 304 -3.22 28.18 15.05
C GLU A 304 -4.17 27.43 16.01
N GLN A 305 -5.35 27.99 16.29
CA GLN A 305 -6.35 27.35 17.15
C GLN A 305 -6.94 26.08 16.54
N LEU A 306 -7.08 26.02 15.22
CA LEU A 306 -7.57 24.84 14.51
C LEU A 306 -6.50 23.77 14.40
N MET A 307 -5.26 24.14 14.08
CA MET A 307 -4.13 23.23 14.03
C MET A 307 -3.92 22.47 15.33
N ARG A 308 -4.03 23.16 16.48
CA ARG A 308 -3.91 22.55 17.82
C ARG A 308 -4.96 21.48 18.11
N LYS A 309 -6.03 21.40 17.30
CA LYS A 309 -7.15 20.46 17.46
C LYS A 309 -7.11 19.31 16.46
N ILE A 310 -6.15 19.29 15.54
CA ILE A 310 -5.91 18.14 14.67
C ILE A 310 -5.45 16.99 15.56
N GLN A 311 -6.07 15.83 15.40
CA GLN A 311 -5.73 14.63 16.17
C GLN A 311 -5.22 13.56 15.21
N TYR A 312 -4.22 12.83 15.64
CA TYR A 312 -3.83 11.57 15.02
C TYR A 312 -4.47 10.43 15.78
N ILE A 313 -5.04 9.49 15.05
CA ILE A 313 -5.60 8.25 15.59
C ILE A 313 -5.02 7.06 14.84
N ASN A 314 -4.94 5.92 15.52
CA ASN A 314 -4.71 4.62 14.91
C ASN A 314 -5.77 3.66 15.47
N ILE A 315 -6.59 3.07 14.60
CA ILE A 315 -7.68 2.18 15.01
C ILE A 315 -7.23 0.72 15.20
N LYS A 316 -5.99 0.39 14.85
CA LYS A 316 -5.39 -0.93 15.05
C LYS A 316 -5.20 -1.16 16.55
N HIS A 317 -5.55 -2.36 17.03
CA HIS A 317 -5.38 -2.72 18.45
C HIS A 317 -3.91 -2.60 18.90
N ASN A 318 -2.98 -3.03 18.04
CA ASN A 318 -1.53 -2.92 18.25
C ASN A 318 -0.92 -2.07 17.13
N PRO A 319 -0.88 -0.73 17.29
CA PRO A 319 -0.27 0.19 16.33
C PRO A 319 1.20 -0.16 16.05
N THR A 320 1.62 -0.04 14.80
CA THR A 320 3.02 -0.22 14.40
C THR A 320 3.86 0.92 14.97
N VAL A 321 4.79 0.57 15.85
CA VAL A 321 5.70 1.52 16.52
C VAL A 321 6.56 2.24 15.50
N GLY A 322 6.81 3.53 15.72
CA GLY A 322 7.77 4.29 14.93
C GLY A 322 7.35 5.73 14.66
N ARG A 323 8.22 6.42 13.92
CA ARG A 323 8.04 7.81 13.53
C ARG A 323 7.04 7.94 12.38
N ARG A 324 6.20 8.97 12.42
CA ARG A 324 5.32 9.41 11.33
C ARG A 324 5.63 10.85 11.01
N ASN A 325 6.05 11.15 9.78
CA ASN A 325 6.37 12.52 9.39
C ASN A 325 5.10 13.27 9.01
N ILE A 326 5.04 14.53 9.41
CA ILE A 326 3.98 15.45 9.07
C ILE A 326 4.61 16.64 8.34
N GLU A 327 4.15 16.90 7.13
CA GLU A 327 4.51 18.09 6.38
C GLU A 327 3.38 19.12 6.47
N VAL A 328 3.75 20.34 6.83
CA VAL A 328 2.86 21.49 6.90
C VAL A 328 3.21 22.47 5.79
N ARG A 329 2.26 22.70 4.88
CA ARG A 329 2.38 23.65 3.77
C ARG A 329 1.43 24.82 3.98
N THR A 330 1.96 26.04 3.84
CA THR A 330 1.16 27.26 4.01
C THR A 330 1.28 28.15 2.79
N THR A 331 0.14 28.64 2.30
CA THR A 331 0.06 29.66 1.26
C THR A 331 -0.74 30.85 1.78
N LEU A 332 -0.12 32.02 1.79
CA LEU A 332 -0.75 33.28 2.15
C LEU A 332 -1.32 33.93 0.90
N THR A 333 -2.49 34.56 0.98
CA THR A 333 -3.01 35.41 -0.10
C THR A 333 -3.07 36.84 0.38
N CYS A 334 -2.33 37.69 -0.32
CA CYS A 334 -2.23 39.11 -0.03
C CYS A 334 -3.47 39.85 -0.55
N SER A 335 -3.68 41.07 -0.08
CA SER A 335 -4.85 41.89 -0.42
C SER A 335 -4.97 42.24 -1.92
N ASN A 336 -3.90 42.06 -2.68
CA ASN A 336 -3.80 42.24 -4.13
C ASN A 336 -4.05 40.94 -4.92
N GLU A 337 -4.63 39.92 -4.27
CA GLU A 337 -4.86 38.57 -4.82
C GLU A 337 -3.59 37.79 -5.20
N SER A 338 -2.39 38.31 -4.90
CA SER A 338 -1.16 37.55 -5.07
C SER A 338 -1.01 36.52 -3.95
N SER A 339 -0.51 35.33 -4.30
CA SER A 339 -0.24 34.25 -3.35
C SER A 339 1.25 34.13 -3.04
N LEU A 340 1.60 33.98 -1.77
CA LEU A 340 2.95 33.69 -1.29
C LEU A 340 2.97 32.31 -0.63
N ARG A 341 3.74 31.38 -1.19
CA ARG A 341 3.99 30.07 -0.58
C ARG A 341 5.12 30.19 0.44
N LEU A 342 4.86 29.81 1.68
CA LEU A 342 5.87 29.75 2.73
C LEU A 342 6.67 28.45 2.62
N PRO A 343 7.90 28.41 3.16
CA PRO A 343 8.64 27.15 3.30
C PRO A 343 7.82 26.11 4.07
N PRO A 344 7.84 24.84 3.65
CA PRO A 344 7.17 23.78 4.39
C PRO A 344 7.84 23.59 5.75
N ILE A 345 7.03 23.26 6.75
CA ILE A 345 7.48 22.87 8.09
C ILE A 345 7.35 21.37 8.20
N GLU A 346 8.42 20.70 8.59
CA GLU A 346 8.41 19.25 8.85
C GLU A 346 8.40 19.00 10.34
N THR A 347 7.46 18.17 10.79
CA THR A 347 7.36 17.70 12.17
C THR A 347 7.04 16.21 12.18
N TYR A 348 6.85 15.60 13.35
CA TYR A 348 6.57 14.17 13.43
C TYR A 348 5.73 13.77 14.65
N ILE A 349 5.05 12.63 14.53
CA ILE A 349 4.43 11.90 15.63
C ILE A 349 5.26 10.64 15.88
N MET A 350 5.50 10.32 17.15
CA MET A 350 6.05 9.02 17.55
C MET A 350 4.94 8.13 18.06
N VAL A 351 4.73 7.01 17.39
CA VAL A 351 3.90 5.92 17.88
C VAL A 351 4.80 5.03 18.73
N ASN A 352 4.49 4.91 20.02
CA ASN A 352 5.25 4.10 20.96
C ASN A 352 4.49 2.78 21.25
N GLU A 353 5.19 1.81 21.82
CA GLU A 353 4.55 0.58 22.30
C GLU A 353 3.43 0.92 23.30
N PRO A 354 2.30 0.18 23.29
CA PRO A 354 1.28 0.32 24.30
C PRO A 354 1.92 0.14 25.68
N ILE A 355 1.74 1.12 26.56
CA ILE A 355 2.18 0.99 27.95
C ILE A 355 1.38 -0.19 28.51
N ALA A 356 2.03 -1.33 28.74
CA ALA A 356 1.40 -2.48 29.38
C ALA A 356 0.73 -1.97 30.65
N SER A 357 -0.57 -2.25 30.82
CA SER A 357 -1.23 -2.02 32.09
C SER A 357 -0.41 -2.74 33.15
N LEU A 358 0.25 -2.00 34.05
CA LEU A 358 0.90 -2.59 35.21
C LEU A 358 -0.16 -3.47 35.88
N GLY A 359 0.04 -4.78 35.82
CA GLY A 359 -0.81 -5.75 36.48
C GLY A 359 -0.73 -5.48 37.98
N ILE A 360 -1.67 -4.68 38.49
CA ILE A 360 -1.96 -4.68 39.92
C ILE A 360 -2.77 -5.95 40.13
N ASP A 361 -2.07 -7.03 40.47
CA ASP A 361 -2.70 -8.17 41.12
C ASP A 361 -3.28 -7.66 42.44
N ILE A 362 -4.56 -7.30 42.43
CA ILE A 362 -5.32 -7.08 43.66
C ILE A 362 -5.61 -8.47 44.21
N ASP A 363 -4.71 -8.96 45.04
CA ASP A 363 -4.95 -10.09 45.92
C ASP A 363 -6.10 -9.70 46.88
N VAL A 364 -7.32 -10.15 46.56
CA VAL A 364 -8.48 -10.02 47.45
C VAL A 364 -8.35 -11.08 48.55
N GLY A 365 -7.37 -10.87 49.42
CA GLY A 365 -7.22 -11.54 50.70
C GLY A 365 -8.10 -10.86 51.75
N SER A 366 -9.14 -11.57 52.15
CA SER A 366 -10.09 -11.24 53.22
C SER A 366 -9.44 -10.70 54.50
N ALA A 367 -9.77 -9.48 54.89
CA ALA A 367 -9.79 -9.02 56.28
C ALA A 367 -10.88 -7.93 56.46
N SER A 368 -11.67 -8.08 57.51
CA SER A 368 -12.87 -7.30 57.82
C SER A 368 -12.57 -6.10 58.72
N LEU A 369 -13.42 -5.05 58.60
CA LEU A 369 -13.64 -3.91 59.52
C LEU A 369 -12.49 -2.87 59.59
N GLU A 370 -12.67 -1.55 59.53
CA GLU A 370 -13.77 -0.67 59.98
C GLU A 370 -13.93 0.57 59.05
N THR A 371 -15.10 1.20 59.16
CA THR A 371 -15.53 2.44 58.48
C THR A 371 -14.82 3.68 59.01
N SER A 372 -14.33 4.53 58.10
CA SER A 372 -14.22 5.97 58.32
C SER A 372 -14.33 6.73 56.99
N ASP A 373 -15.36 7.57 56.89
CA ASP A 373 -15.56 8.57 55.83
C ASP A 373 -14.32 9.47 55.67
N GLN A 374 -13.82 9.58 54.44
CA GLN A 374 -13.10 10.76 53.93
C GLN A 374 -12.85 10.62 52.41
N ASP A 375 -13.31 11.61 51.64
CA ASP A 375 -12.93 11.86 50.24
C ASP A 375 -11.40 11.85 50.06
N PRO A 376 -10.90 11.38 48.90
CA PRO A 376 -9.93 12.24 48.21
C PRO A 376 -10.03 12.18 46.67
N GLN A 377 -10.35 13.35 46.10
CA GLN A 377 -9.48 14.15 45.23
C GLN A 377 -8.66 13.38 44.17
N SER A 378 -9.05 13.57 42.90
CA SER A 378 -8.32 13.14 41.70
C SER A 378 -6.88 13.64 41.71
N ASP A 379 -5.93 12.72 41.92
CA ASP A 379 -4.50 13.02 41.79
C ASP A 379 -4.10 12.98 40.31
N SER A 380 -3.95 14.16 39.72
CA SER A 380 -3.33 14.30 38.41
C SER A 380 -1.82 14.21 38.58
N THR A 381 -1.23 13.07 38.26
CA THR A 381 0.22 12.90 38.27
C THR A 381 0.85 13.79 37.20
N LYS A 382 1.39 14.95 37.61
CA LYS A 382 2.21 15.82 36.75
C LYS A 382 3.60 15.19 36.58
N VAL A 383 3.96 14.86 35.35
CA VAL A 383 5.34 14.50 34.98
C VAL A 383 5.98 15.68 34.26
N SER A 384 7.06 16.19 34.83
CA SER A 384 7.92 17.26 34.29
C SER A 384 9.09 16.66 33.51
N ILE A 385 9.31 17.13 32.28
CA ILE A 385 10.50 16.83 31.48
C ILE A 385 11.39 18.07 31.44
N SER A 386 12.63 17.94 31.91
CA SER A 386 13.65 18.99 31.95
C SER A 386 14.46 19.03 30.64
N GLY A 387 14.48 20.18 29.97
CA GLY A 387 15.40 20.50 28.87
C GLY A 387 16.34 21.65 29.25
N ILE A 388 17.63 21.47 29.00
CA ILE A 388 18.71 22.44 29.21
C ILE A 388 18.64 23.52 28.12
N VAL A 389 18.78 24.79 28.52
CA VAL A 389 18.72 25.98 27.66
C VAL A 389 20.14 26.43 27.29
N ASP A 390 20.38 26.70 26.01
CA ASP A 390 21.47 27.56 25.54
C ASP A 390 20.89 28.68 24.65
N ASP A 391 21.43 29.87 24.80
CA ASP A 391 20.74 31.16 24.67
C ASP A 391 20.95 31.79 23.27
N GLY A 392 19.86 32.10 22.55
CA GLY A 392 19.91 32.91 21.33
C GLY A 392 18.79 32.67 20.31
N LEU A 393 17.74 33.51 20.37
CA LEU A 393 16.61 33.62 19.42
C LEU A 393 15.65 32.42 19.39
N VAL A 394 14.85 32.31 20.46
CA VAL A 394 13.81 31.30 20.64
C VAL A 394 12.50 31.75 19.98
N TRP A 395 12.10 31.07 18.90
CA TRP A 395 10.69 30.95 18.55
C TRP A 395 10.03 30.05 19.60
N ASP A 396 8.81 30.38 20.03
CA ASP A 396 8.05 29.61 21.02
C ASP A 396 7.75 28.19 20.50
N ASP A 397 8.70 27.27 20.70
CA ASP A 397 8.60 25.82 20.47
C ASP A 397 7.83 25.15 21.61
N SER A 398 6.67 25.69 21.96
CA SER A 398 5.67 24.97 22.74
C SER A 398 5.26 23.72 21.94
N ALA A 399 5.95 22.61 22.21
CA ALA A 399 5.70 21.30 21.64
C ALA A 399 4.19 21.03 21.63
N LEU A 400 3.63 20.83 20.43
CA LEU A 400 2.26 20.39 20.24
C LEU A 400 2.06 19.08 21.00
N THR A 401 1.48 19.17 22.19
CA THR A 401 1.20 18.00 23.03
C THR A 401 -0.16 17.46 22.59
N ILE A 402 -0.16 16.48 21.67
CA ILE A 402 -1.41 15.80 21.27
C ILE A 402 -1.71 14.76 22.35
N THR A 403 -2.83 14.95 23.04
CA THR A 403 -3.30 14.04 24.09
C THR A 403 -4.11 12.92 23.44
N ILE A 404 -3.70 11.66 23.67
CA ILE A 404 -4.40 10.47 23.21
C ILE A 404 -5.45 10.11 24.29
N ASN A 405 -6.74 10.19 23.96
CA ASN A 405 -7.79 9.66 24.82
C ASN A 405 -8.08 8.20 24.42
N PRO A 406 -8.02 7.22 25.34
CA PRO A 406 -8.50 5.87 25.07
C PRO A 406 -10.02 5.90 24.87
N MET A 407 -10.50 5.30 23.77
CA MET A 407 -11.92 5.30 23.43
C MET A 407 -12.69 4.31 24.31
N GLN A 408 -13.76 4.80 24.93
CA GLN A 408 -14.74 4.05 25.70
C GLN A 408 -15.60 3.20 24.74
N THR A 409 -15.82 1.93 25.08
CA THR A 409 -16.69 1.03 24.30
C THR A 409 -18.15 1.30 24.64
N ASP A 410 -18.85 2.04 23.78
CA ASP A 410 -20.30 2.16 23.86
C ASP A 410 -20.99 1.03 23.08
N ALA A 411 -21.83 0.31 23.82
CA ALA A 411 -22.66 -0.78 23.34
C ALA A 411 -24.03 -0.29 22.83
N ALA A 412 -24.52 -0.99 21.81
CA ALA A 412 -25.90 -1.14 21.36
C ALA A 412 -26.60 0.05 20.67
N SER A 413 -27.06 -0.19 19.43
CA SER A 413 -28.49 -0.45 19.15
C SER A 413 -28.71 -0.81 17.67
N GLU A 414 -29.26 -1.99 17.46
CA GLU A 414 -29.85 -2.43 16.19
C GLU A 414 -31.07 -1.55 15.86
N GLU A 415 -31.15 -1.01 14.64
CA GLU A 415 -32.43 -0.70 14.00
C GLU A 415 -32.36 -1.00 12.50
N SER A 416 -33.27 -1.85 12.09
CA SER A 416 -33.59 -2.32 10.74
C SER A 416 -34.28 -1.26 9.90
N SER A 417 -33.98 -1.21 8.60
CA SER A 417 -34.95 -0.72 7.60
C SER A 417 -34.74 -1.40 6.25
N GLU A 418 -35.74 -2.19 5.86
CA GLU A 418 -35.93 -2.77 4.53
C GLU A 418 -36.36 -1.70 3.52
N SER A 419 -35.98 -1.88 2.25
CA SER A 419 -36.75 -1.40 1.09
C SER A 419 -36.43 -2.21 -0.16
N GLU A 420 -37.46 -2.81 -0.74
CA GLU A 420 -37.46 -3.64 -1.94
C GLU A 420 -37.59 -2.84 -3.27
N ASN A 421 -37.21 -3.53 -4.35
CA ASN A 421 -37.66 -3.45 -5.76
C ASN A 421 -37.20 -2.29 -6.67
N SER A 422 -36.53 -2.63 -7.79
CA SER A 422 -37.21 -3.10 -9.02
C SER A 422 -36.22 -3.44 -10.16
N ASP A 423 -36.46 -4.57 -10.82
CA ASP A 423 -35.80 -5.07 -12.05
C ASP A 423 -36.05 -4.22 -13.31
N SER A 424 -35.12 -4.27 -14.27
CA SER A 424 -35.42 -4.54 -15.69
C SER A 424 -34.16 -4.83 -16.52
N GLU A 425 -34.23 -5.92 -17.27
CA GLU A 425 -33.29 -6.48 -18.26
C GLU A 425 -33.19 -5.62 -19.54
N ASP A 426 -32.07 -5.68 -20.27
CA ASP A 426 -32.04 -6.21 -21.65
C ASP A 426 -30.70 -6.01 -22.39
N GLU A 427 -30.41 -7.00 -23.22
CA GLU A 427 -29.22 -7.29 -24.03
C GLU A 427 -29.06 -6.41 -25.29
N GLU A 428 -27.83 -6.27 -25.81
CA GLU A 428 -27.36 -6.95 -27.04
C GLU A 428 -26.10 -6.29 -27.65
N ALA A 429 -25.33 -7.15 -28.31
CA ALA A 429 -24.00 -6.96 -28.82
C ALA A 429 -23.92 -6.24 -30.18
N LEU A 430 -22.73 -5.71 -30.50
CA LEU A 430 -22.27 -5.64 -31.89
C LEU A 430 -20.73 -5.66 -32.01
N LYS A 431 -20.29 -6.59 -32.85
CA LYS A 431 -18.93 -6.87 -33.31
C LYS A 431 -18.40 -5.76 -34.21
N ASP A 432 -17.11 -5.43 -34.11
CA ASP A 432 -16.14 -5.63 -35.20
C ASP A 432 -14.72 -5.29 -34.73
N GLY A 433 -13.73 -6.12 -35.06
CA GLY A 433 -12.35 -5.93 -34.66
C GLY A 433 -11.38 -6.63 -35.60
N PHE A 434 -10.79 -5.83 -36.49
CA PHE A 434 -9.82 -6.21 -37.51
C PHE A 434 -8.52 -6.81 -36.95
N ALA A 435 -7.97 -7.74 -37.73
CA ALA A 435 -6.65 -8.32 -37.59
C ALA A 435 -5.51 -7.27 -37.68
N HIS A 436 -4.54 -7.35 -36.76
CA HIS A 436 -3.19 -6.86 -37.00
C HIS A 436 -2.16 -7.78 -36.35
N ILE A 437 -1.39 -8.43 -37.23
CA ILE A 437 -0.26 -9.30 -36.94
C ILE A 437 0.95 -8.42 -36.61
N ASN A 438 1.50 -8.54 -35.40
CA ASN A 438 2.88 -8.15 -35.12
C ASN A 438 3.66 -9.41 -34.72
N GLN A 439 4.61 -9.77 -35.57
CA GLN A 439 5.54 -10.87 -35.34
C GLN A 439 6.46 -10.53 -34.17
N LEU A 440 6.51 -11.40 -33.16
CA LEU A 440 7.52 -11.36 -32.11
C LEU A 440 8.85 -11.92 -32.64
N GLU A 441 9.91 -11.16 -32.38
CA GLU A 441 11.31 -11.48 -32.62
C GLU A 441 11.76 -12.65 -31.74
N TRP A 442 12.51 -13.57 -32.35
CA TRP A 442 13.09 -14.73 -31.69
C TRP A 442 14.40 -14.31 -31.00
N ASP A 443 14.53 -14.62 -29.70
CA ASP A 443 15.76 -14.48 -28.93
C ASP A 443 16.89 -15.33 -29.57
N ASN A 444 17.79 -14.67 -30.30
CA ASN A 444 19.09 -15.23 -30.69
C ASN A 444 20.19 -14.61 -29.83
N THR A 445 20.33 -15.11 -28.60
CA THR A 445 21.55 -14.90 -27.80
C THR A 445 22.29 -16.22 -27.68
N ASN A 446 22.88 -16.65 -28.80
CA ASN A 446 24.02 -17.58 -28.84
C ASN A 446 24.57 -17.60 -30.26
N ILE A 447 25.46 -16.66 -30.59
CA ILE A 447 26.54 -16.82 -31.58
C ILE A 447 27.48 -15.62 -31.41
N PHE A 448 28.78 -15.92 -31.46
CA PHE A 448 29.97 -15.08 -31.21
C PHE A 448 30.49 -15.05 -29.77
N GLN A 449 31.21 -16.11 -29.41
CA GLN A 449 32.60 -15.98 -28.96
C GLN A 449 33.36 -17.28 -29.25
N GLN A 450 34.25 -17.19 -30.25
CA GLN A 450 35.44 -18.02 -30.36
C GLN A 450 36.63 -17.09 -30.20
#